data_AF-A0A8C2FJM1-F1
#
_entry.id   AF-A0A8C2FJM1-F1
#
_cell.length_a   1.000
_cell.length_b   1.000
_cell.length_c   1.000
_cell.angle_alpha   90.00
_cell.angle_beta   90.00
_cell.angle_gamma   90.00
#
_symmetry.space_group_name_H-M   'P 1'
#
loop_
_entity.id
_entity.type
_entity.pdbx_description
1 polymer ?
#
loop_
_entity_poly.entity_id
_entity_poly.type
_entity_poly.pdbx_seq_one_letter_code
_entity_poly.pdbx_strand_id
1 'polypeptide(L)'
;HLKDNSFETIGLKYVNFSNPWSPGHTIVQSKLHRTQHETERSAAFRFGKKFPKYLHFYNPNQNNKWGHKKGYRIQYNSHANSVLPRGWKEENGITWSRYPLAVTRHKDNEVTSSSIYTQNDPWEPVVSFEEFIHLSLTSNSKWTTC
;
A
#
# COMPACT_ATOMS: atom_id res chain seq x y z
N HIS A 1 10.46 17.75 13.95
CA HIS A 1 9.37 16.88 14.40
C HIS A 1 9.13 15.79 13.37
N LEU A 2 9.58 14.56 13.65
CA LEU A 2 9.35 13.39 12.80
C LEU A 2 7.83 13.13 12.74
N LYS A 3 7.27 13.11 11.52
CA LYS A 3 5.85 12.78 11.31
C LYS A 3 5.74 11.27 11.20
N ASP A 4 5.66 10.59 12.34
CA ASP A 4 5.40 9.16 12.38
C ASP A 4 4.00 8.88 11.83
N ASN A 5 3.95 8.09 10.77
CA ASN A 5 2.72 7.66 10.13
C ASN A 5 2.72 6.13 10.03
N SER A 6 1.54 5.57 9.97
CA SER A 6 1.29 4.14 9.75
C SER A 6 0.34 3.97 8.57
N PHE A 7 0.42 2.81 7.93
CA PHE A 7 -0.39 2.48 6.78
C PHE A 7 -1.30 1.28 7.07
N GLU A 8 -2.58 1.42 6.78
CA GLU A 8 -3.56 0.35 6.87
C GLU A 8 -4.42 0.28 5.62
N THR A 9 -5.00 -0.90 5.40
CA THR A 9 -6.09 -1.09 4.47
C THR A 9 -7.39 -1.35 5.21
N ILE A 10 -8.49 -0.84 4.67
CA ILE A 10 -9.81 -1.04 5.23
C ILE A 10 -10.68 -1.76 4.21
N GLY A 11 -11.27 -2.87 4.62
CA GLY A 11 -12.18 -3.68 3.83
C GLY A 11 -13.45 -4.02 4.59
N LEU A 12 -14.33 -4.76 3.93
CA LEU A 12 -15.51 -5.36 4.55
C LEU A 12 -15.30 -6.87 4.61
N LYS A 13 -15.66 -7.47 5.75
CA LYS A 13 -15.79 -8.92 5.91
C LYS A 13 -17.16 -9.24 6.45
N TYR A 14 -17.79 -10.30 5.95
CA TYR A 14 -19.03 -10.82 6.52
C TYR A 14 -18.73 -11.53 7.82
N VAL A 15 -19.53 -11.24 8.83
CA VAL A 15 -19.58 -11.98 10.09
C VAL A 15 -20.95 -12.64 10.21
N ASN A 16 -20.96 -13.89 10.67
CA ASN A 16 -22.18 -14.62 11.00
C ASN A 16 -22.24 -14.77 12.52
N PHE A 17 -23.34 -14.31 13.12
CA PHE A 17 -23.57 -14.42 14.56
C PHE A 17 -25.06 -14.66 14.86
N SER A 18 -25.32 -15.30 16.00
CA SER A 18 -26.68 -15.54 16.49
C SER A 18 -27.42 -14.22 16.69
N ASN A 19 -28.68 -14.17 16.26
CA ASN A 19 -29.49 -12.97 16.37
C ASN A 19 -29.78 -12.66 17.86
N PRO A 20 -29.31 -11.52 18.40
CA PRO A 20 -29.44 -11.21 19.83
C PRO A 20 -30.88 -10.91 20.27
N TRP A 21 -31.78 -10.67 19.32
CA TRP A 21 -33.18 -10.33 19.57
C TRP A 21 -34.16 -11.35 18.96
N SER A 22 -33.66 -12.44 18.38
CA SER A 22 -34.49 -13.56 17.92
C SER A 22 -33.73 -14.89 18.06
N PRO A 23 -33.89 -15.58 19.21
CA PRO A 23 -33.25 -16.87 19.43
C PRO A 23 -33.56 -17.87 18.30
N GLY A 24 -32.57 -18.65 17.90
CA GLY A 24 -32.68 -19.64 16.82
C GLY A 24 -32.40 -19.11 15.40
N HIS A 25 -32.28 -17.79 15.22
CA HIS A 25 -31.92 -17.18 13.93
C HIS A 25 -30.48 -16.66 13.92
N THR A 26 -29.90 -16.50 12.74
CA THR A 26 -28.56 -15.93 12.54
C THR A 26 -28.60 -14.70 11.66
N ILE A 27 -27.68 -13.77 11.89
CA ILE A 27 -27.49 -12.56 11.09
C ILE A 27 -26.15 -12.64 10.37
N VAL A 28 -26.17 -12.37 9.07
CA VAL A 28 -24.96 -12.13 8.28
C VAL A 28 -24.82 -10.64 8.04
N GLN A 29 -23.77 -10.03 8.60
CA GLN A 29 -23.55 -8.59 8.52
C GLN A 29 -22.14 -8.26 8.01
N SER A 30 -22.02 -7.21 7.21
CA SER A 30 -20.73 -6.63 6.84
C SER A 30 -20.12 -5.88 8.02
N LYS A 31 -18.89 -6.23 8.41
CA LYS A 31 -18.09 -5.50 9.40
C LYS A 31 -16.85 -4.90 8.75
N LEU A 32 -16.48 -3.68 9.18
CA LEU A 32 -15.20 -3.08 8.80
C LEU A 32 -14.05 -3.92 9.35
N HIS A 33 -13.15 -4.31 8.47
CA HIS A 33 -11.94 -5.04 8.79
C HIS A 33 -10.74 -4.18 8.41
N ARG A 34 -9.92 -3.84 9.40
CA ARG A 34 -8.68 -3.07 9.23
C ARG A 34 -7.50 -4.02 9.21
N THR A 35 -6.54 -3.76 8.34
CA THR A 35 -5.30 -4.54 8.25
C THR A 35 -4.15 -3.57 8.19
N GLN A 36 -3.38 -3.50 9.28
CA GLN A 36 -2.16 -2.71 9.33
C GLN A 36 -1.08 -3.45 8.54
N HIS A 37 -0.34 -2.70 7.73
CA HIS A 37 0.79 -3.22 6.95
C HIS A 37 2.07 -2.78 7.63
N GLU A 38 2.82 -3.74 8.18
CA GLU A 38 4.01 -3.52 9.00
C GLU A 38 5.33 -3.64 8.22
N THR A 39 5.29 -4.05 6.95
CA THR A 39 6.47 -4.12 6.08
C THR A 39 6.18 -3.57 4.69
N GLU A 40 7.20 -3.05 4.02
CA GLU A 40 7.07 -2.48 2.66
C GLU A 40 6.55 -3.53 1.69
N ARG A 41 7.05 -4.77 1.80
CA ARG A 41 6.54 -5.91 1.02
C ARG A 41 5.04 -6.17 1.23
N SER A 42 4.53 -6.05 2.45
CA SER A 42 3.10 -6.20 2.72
C SER A 42 2.27 -5.04 2.15
N ALA A 43 2.87 -3.86 1.99
CA ALA A 43 2.25 -2.64 1.48
C ALA A 43 2.52 -2.38 -0.01
N ALA A 44 3.14 -3.34 -0.71
CA ALA A 44 3.38 -3.31 -2.15
C ALA A 44 2.33 -4.17 -2.89
N PHE A 45 1.29 -3.53 -3.42
CA PHE A 45 0.20 -4.21 -4.09
C PHE A 45 0.52 -4.41 -5.57
N ARG A 46 0.47 -5.65 -6.04
CA ARG A 46 0.74 -5.98 -7.45
C ARG A 46 -0.54 -6.02 -8.28
N PHE A 47 -0.41 -5.69 -9.57
CA PHE A 47 -1.46 -5.95 -10.54
C PHE A 47 -1.83 -7.45 -10.60
N GLY A 48 -3.09 -7.75 -10.95
CA GLY A 48 -3.63 -9.11 -10.97
C GLY A 48 -3.94 -9.71 -9.58
N LYS A 49 -3.62 -9.01 -8.49
CA LYS A 49 -4.05 -9.35 -7.13
C LYS A 49 -5.21 -8.45 -6.70
N LYS A 50 -5.95 -8.88 -5.68
CA LYS A 50 -7.05 -8.10 -5.11
C LYS A 50 -6.50 -6.80 -4.52
N PHE A 51 -6.86 -5.68 -5.13
CA PHE A 51 -6.49 -4.36 -4.63
C PHE A 51 -7.45 -3.91 -3.49
N PRO A 52 -6.93 -3.35 -2.38
CA PRO A 52 -7.78 -2.85 -1.29
C PRO A 52 -8.66 -1.68 -1.72
N LYS A 53 -9.89 -1.60 -1.17
CA LYS A 53 -10.84 -0.52 -1.48
C LYS A 53 -10.50 0.81 -0.80
N TYR A 54 -9.91 0.73 0.39
CA TYR A 54 -9.51 1.88 1.19
C TYR A 54 -8.06 1.70 1.61
N LEU A 55 -7.23 2.62 1.14
CA LEU A 55 -5.83 2.76 1.49
C LEU A 55 -5.75 3.97 2.41
N HIS A 56 -5.22 3.80 3.63
CA HIS A 56 -5.29 4.85 4.64
C HIS A 56 -3.96 5.03 5.34
N PHE A 57 -3.43 6.24 5.26
CA PHE A 57 -2.29 6.69 6.06
C PHE A 57 -2.82 7.43 7.28
N TYR A 58 -2.36 7.07 8.46
CA TYR A 58 -2.79 7.71 9.70
C TYR A 58 -1.62 7.97 10.64
N ASN A 59 -1.81 8.96 11.52
CA ASN A 59 -0.89 9.23 12.60
C ASN A 59 -1.32 8.45 13.86
N PRO A 60 -0.50 7.52 14.38
CA PRO A 60 -0.86 6.73 15.55
C PRO A 60 -0.96 7.56 16.84
N ASN A 61 -0.33 8.74 16.88
CA ASN A 61 -0.25 9.61 18.05
C ASN A 61 -1.32 10.72 18.05
N GLN A 62 -2.14 10.82 17.00
CA GLN A 62 -3.16 11.86 16.89
C GLN A 62 -4.56 11.30 16.65
N ASN A 63 -5.48 11.63 17.55
CA ASN A 63 -6.88 11.29 17.43
C ASN A 63 -7.71 12.54 17.10
N ASN A 64 -8.83 12.35 16.39
CA ASN A 64 -9.87 13.38 16.28
C ASN A 64 -10.76 13.40 17.54
N LYS A 65 -11.72 14.33 17.60
CA LYS A 65 -12.65 14.49 18.72
C LYS A 65 -13.52 13.25 19.03
N TRP A 66 -13.56 12.28 18.11
CA TRP A 66 -14.33 11.04 18.22
C TRP A 66 -13.45 9.83 18.53
N GLY A 67 -12.17 10.03 18.83
CA GLY A 67 -11.25 8.94 19.15
C GLY A 67 -10.68 8.18 17.94
N HIS A 68 -10.96 8.59 16.70
CA HIS A 68 -10.39 7.97 15.51
C HIS A 68 -9.02 8.57 15.16
N LYS A 69 -8.08 7.73 14.70
CA LYS A 69 -6.77 8.17 14.23
C LYS A 69 -6.93 9.13 13.04
N LYS A 70 -6.27 10.29 13.10
CA LYS A 70 -6.27 11.27 12.01
C LYS A 70 -5.44 10.73 10.86
N GLY A 71 -5.95 10.86 9.64
CA GLY A 71 -5.30 10.31 8.47
C GLY A 71 -5.92 10.78 7.17
N TYR A 72 -5.35 10.31 6.07
CA TYR A 72 -5.77 10.59 4.71
C TYR A 72 -5.95 9.27 3.95
N ARG A 73 -6.97 9.25 3.10
CA ARG A 73 -7.25 8.13 2.21
C ARG A 73 -6.62 8.38 0.84
N ILE A 74 -6.00 7.36 0.27
CA ILE A 74 -5.67 7.32 -1.16
C ILE A 74 -6.78 6.60 -1.90
N GLN A 75 -7.30 7.23 -2.96
CA GLN A 75 -8.24 6.62 -3.88
C GLN A 75 -7.55 6.47 -5.24
N TYR A 76 -7.24 5.22 -5.59
CA TYR A 76 -6.67 4.88 -6.88
C TYR A 76 -7.77 4.87 -7.95
N ASN A 77 -7.61 5.67 -9.00
CA ASN A 77 -8.56 5.75 -10.12
C ASN A 77 -7.80 5.62 -11.44
N SER A 78 -7.56 4.39 -11.88
CA SER A 78 -6.83 4.11 -13.11
C SER A 78 -7.28 2.77 -13.69
N HIS A 79 -7.12 2.63 -15.01
CA HIS A 79 -7.32 1.39 -15.76
C HIS A 79 -5.98 0.71 -16.09
N ALA A 80 -4.88 1.20 -15.52
CA ALA A 80 -3.55 0.64 -15.77
C ALA A 80 -3.46 -0.83 -15.33
N ASN A 81 -2.54 -1.53 -15.97
CA ASN A 81 -2.17 -2.90 -15.64
C ASN A 81 -0.66 -3.06 -15.92
N SER A 82 -0.09 -4.20 -15.51
CA SER A 82 1.29 -4.54 -15.84
C SER A 82 1.47 -4.59 -17.36
N VAL A 83 2.47 -3.87 -17.87
CA VAL A 83 2.70 -3.69 -19.32
C VAL A 83 3.69 -4.70 -19.88
N LEU A 84 4.78 -4.97 -19.15
CA LEU A 84 5.78 -5.96 -19.52
C LEU A 84 5.81 -7.12 -18.52
N PRO A 85 6.09 -8.36 -18.97
CA PRO A 85 6.33 -9.47 -18.07
C PRO A 85 7.50 -9.18 -17.13
N ARG A 86 7.38 -9.62 -15.88
CA ARG A 86 8.41 -9.43 -14.86
C ARG A 86 9.73 -10.08 -15.28
N GLY A 87 10.83 -9.31 -15.22
CA GLY A 87 12.17 -9.78 -15.59
C GLY A 87 12.39 -9.83 -17.10
N TRP A 88 11.46 -9.33 -17.91
CA TRP A 88 11.70 -9.10 -19.33
C TRP A 88 12.70 -7.97 -19.51
N LYS A 89 13.67 -8.14 -20.41
CA LYS A 89 14.71 -7.17 -20.81
C LYS A 89 14.50 -5.73 -20.34
N GLU A 90 13.66 -4.94 -21.02
CA GLU A 90 13.48 -3.50 -20.77
C GLU A 90 12.63 -3.21 -19.51
N GLU A 91 11.93 -4.21 -18.95
CA GLU A 91 11.10 -4.07 -17.75
C GLU A 91 11.93 -3.70 -16.51
N ASN A 92 13.24 -4.03 -16.51
CA ASN A 92 14.17 -3.61 -15.47
C ASN A 92 14.14 -2.08 -15.26
N GLY A 93 14.00 -1.30 -16.35
CA GLY A 93 13.91 0.17 -16.28
C GLY A 93 12.59 0.71 -15.73
N ILE A 94 11.55 -0.11 -15.57
CA ILE A 94 10.22 0.33 -15.16
C ILE A 94 9.60 -0.56 -14.06
N THR A 95 10.41 -1.07 -13.13
CA THR A 95 9.93 -2.00 -12.10
C THR A 95 8.84 -1.45 -11.18
N TRP A 96 8.68 -0.11 -11.09
CA TRP A 96 7.55 0.54 -10.41
C TRP A 96 6.20 0.20 -11.07
N SER A 97 6.18 -0.07 -12.38
CA SER A 97 4.97 -0.41 -13.14
C SER A 97 4.34 -1.76 -12.75
N ARG A 98 5.01 -2.56 -11.91
CA ARG A 98 4.47 -3.80 -11.34
C ARG A 98 3.34 -3.54 -10.33
N TYR A 99 3.28 -2.32 -9.77
CA TYR A 99 2.46 -2.00 -8.61
C TYR A 99 1.49 -0.86 -8.93
N PRO A 100 0.15 -1.03 -8.77
CA PRO A 100 -0.77 0.10 -8.70
C PRO A 100 -0.48 1.05 -7.53
N LEU A 101 0.08 0.53 -6.44
CA LEU A 101 0.57 1.29 -5.30
C LEU A 101 1.61 0.47 -4.55
N ALA A 102 2.73 1.10 -4.21
CA ALA A 102 3.64 0.60 -3.19
C ALA A 102 3.95 1.71 -2.17
N VAL A 103 4.16 1.31 -0.92
CA VAL A 103 4.44 2.22 0.20
C VAL A 103 5.82 1.86 0.75
N THR A 104 6.77 2.78 0.62
CA THR A 104 8.16 2.60 1.06
C THR A 104 8.56 3.64 2.08
N ARG A 105 9.52 3.27 2.91
CA ARG A 105 10.11 4.16 3.89
C ARG A 105 10.93 5.19 3.15
N HIS A 106 10.71 6.45 3.46
CA HIS A 106 11.51 7.54 2.93
C HIS A 106 12.98 7.36 3.33
N LYS A 107 13.86 7.35 2.33
CA LYS A 107 15.31 7.42 2.49
C LYS A 107 15.87 8.48 1.55
N ASP A 108 16.86 9.23 2.00
CA ASP A 108 17.44 10.35 1.23
C ASP A 108 18.17 9.87 -0.04
N ASN A 109 18.49 8.59 -0.15
CA ASN A 109 19.09 7.96 -1.33
C ASN A 109 18.06 7.31 -2.28
N GLU A 110 16.76 7.35 -1.95
CA GLU A 110 15.67 6.74 -2.73
C GLU A 110 14.62 7.79 -3.12
N VAL A 111 15.10 8.93 -3.64
CA VAL A 111 14.26 10.12 -3.90
C VAL A 111 13.36 9.95 -5.12
N THR A 112 13.80 9.18 -6.12
CA THR A 112 13.09 8.98 -7.39
C THR A 112 12.91 7.49 -7.70
N SER A 113 11.80 7.14 -8.33
CA SER A 113 11.51 5.75 -8.77
C SER A 113 12.13 5.40 -10.13
N SER A 114 12.75 6.37 -10.79
CA SER A 114 13.44 6.24 -12.09
C SER A 114 14.53 7.31 -12.21
N SER A 115 15.24 7.30 -13.34
CA SER A 115 16.30 8.25 -13.68
C SER A 115 16.18 8.69 -15.14
N ILE A 116 16.76 9.85 -15.48
CA ILE A 116 16.86 10.32 -16.87
C ILE A 116 17.67 9.36 -17.75
N TYR A 117 18.58 8.57 -17.15
CA TYR A 117 19.44 7.63 -17.88
C TYR A 117 18.72 6.34 -18.28
N THR A 118 17.64 5.99 -17.58
CA THR A 118 16.87 4.76 -17.81
C THR A 118 16.30 4.66 -19.22
N GLN A 119 16.06 5.80 -19.88
CA GLN A 119 15.58 5.83 -21.27
C GLN A 119 16.62 5.28 -22.26
N ASN A 120 17.91 5.50 -21.98
CA ASN A 120 19.01 5.11 -22.87
C ASN A 120 19.56 3.71 -22.53
N ASP A 121 19.45 3.29 -21.26
CA ASP A 121 19.83 1.96 -20.82
C ASP A 121 18.80 1.39 -19.82
N PRO A 122 17.67 0.86 -20.32
CA PRO A 122 16.65 0.25 -19.46
C PRO A 122 17.03 -1.17 -19.01
N TRP A 123 18.08 -1.78 -19.57
CA TRP A 123 18.51 -3.13 -19.22
C TRP A 123 19.36 -3.12 -17.94
N GLU A 124 20.18 -2.09 -17.77
CA GLU A 124 21.02 -1.83 -16.59
C GLU A 124 20.71 -0.43 -15.98
N PRO A 125 19.49 -0.22 -15.46
CA PRO A 125 19.09 1.10 -14.98
C PRO A 125 19.83 1.49 -13.70
N VAL A 126 20.25 2.75 -13.61
CA VAL A 126 20.88 3.33 -12.41
C VAL A 126 19.93 3.31 -11.19
N VAL A 127 18.62 3.32 -11.42
CA VAL A 127 17.59 3.27 -10.38
C VAL A 127 16.59 2.17 -10.72
N SER A 128 16.41 1.21 -9.82
CA SER A 128 15.38 0.17 -9.90
C SER A 128 14.46 0.27 -8.68
N PHE A 129 13.19 0.65 -8.91
CA PHE A 129 12.22 0.81 -7.83
C PHE A 129 11.97 -0.47 -7.02
N GLU A 130 12.09 -1.66 -7.62
CA GLU A 130 11.96 -2.92 -6.88
C GLU A 130 12.95 -3.01 -5.71
N GLU A 131 14.12 -2.38 -5.83
CA GLU A 131 15.14 -2.39 -4.77
C GLU A 131 14.68 -1.65 -3.52
N PHE A 132 13.72 -0.71 -3.62
CA PHE A 132 13.22 0.04 -2.47
C PHE A 132 12.30 -0.82 -1.58
N ILE A 133 11.76 -1.92 -2.11
CA ILE A 133 10.82 -2.79 -1.40
C ILE A 133 11.60 -3.82 -0.59
N HIS A 134 11.96 -3.47 0.64
CA HIS A 134 12.67 -4.39 1.54
C HIS A 134 11.75 -5.06 2.56
N LEU A 135 12.36 -5.85 3.44
CA LEU A 135 11.73 -6.39 4.66
C LEU A 135 11.70 -5.36 5.81
N SER A 136 12.12 -4.11 5.59
CA SER A 136 12.12 -3.10 6.66
C SER A 136 10.72 -2.83 7.20
N LEU A 137 10.66 -2.59 8.51
CA LEU A 137 9.43 -2.24 9.20
C LEU A 137 8.85 -0.91 8.68
N THR A 138 7.53 -0.86 8.57
CA THR A 138 6.76 0.32 8.17
C THR A 138 6.16 1.09 9.35
N SER A 139 6.64 0.87 10.56
CA SER A 139 6.27 1.71 11.69
C SER A 139 7.15 2.96 11.76
N ASN A 140 6.56 4.07 12.21
CA ASN A 140 7.27 5.29 12.62
C ASN A 140 8.25 5.86 11.59
N SER A 141 7.83 5.94 10.32
CA SER A 141 8.66 6.52 9.28
C SER A 141 7.89 7.49 8.40
N LYS A 142 8.63 8.38 7.74
CA LYS A 142 8.11 9.15 6.60
C LYS A 142 7.85 8.17 5.46
N TRP A 143 6.69 8.27 4.82
CA TRP A 143 6.31 7.42 3.69
C TRP A 143 6.39 8.20 2.40
N THR A 144 6.92 7.56 1.36
CA THR A 144 6.78 8.02 -0.02
C THR A 144 5.90 7.03 -0.75
N THR A 145 4.96 7.54 -1.55
CA THR A 145 4.18 6.75 -2.49
C THR A 145 4.76 6.97 -3.88
N CYS A 146 5.07 5.88 -4.58
CA CYS A 146 5.42 5.90 -5.99
C CYS A 146 4.33 5.19 -6.80
#